data_AF-A0A1A8R3D2-F1
#
_entry.id   AF-A0A1A8R3D2-F1
#
_cell.length_a   1.000
_cell.length_b   1.000
_cell.length_c   1.000
_cell.angle_alpha   90.00
_cell.angle_beta   90.00
_cell.angle_gamma   90.00
#
_symmetry.space_group_name_H-M   'P 1'
#
loop_
_entity.id
_entity.type
_entity.pdbx_description
1 polymer ?
#
loop_
_entity_poly.entity_id
_entity_poly.type
_entity_poly.pdbx_seq_one_letter_code
_entity_poly.pdbx_strand_id
1 'polypeptide(L)'
;STNVRLEWPTDLSVSPMDNSLYVLDNNVVLQISENHQVRIVAGRPMHCQVPGIDHFLMSKVAIHATLESANALAVSHNGVLYIAESD
;
A
#
# COMPACT_ATOMS: atom_id res chain seq x y z
N SER A 1 -10.34 6.90 19.61
CA SER A 1 -10.19 6.76 18.15
C SER A 1 -8.81 6.20 17.86
N THR A 2 -8.72 5.06 17.17
CA THR A 2 -7.43 4.58 16.65
C THR A 2 -6.95 5.59 15.60
N ASN A 3 -5.73 6.09 15.76
CA ASN A 3 -5.14 7.09 14.88
C ASN A 3 -4.09 6.40 13.99
N VAL A 4 -4.07 6.73 12.70
CA VAL A 4 -3.03 6.29 11.77
C VAL A 4 -1.96 7.36 11.73
N ARG A 5 -0.70 6.95 11.91
CA ARG A 5 0.46 7.82 11.82
C ARG A 5 1.29 7.41 10.61
N LEU A 6 1.51 8.37 9.71
CA LEU A 6 2.46 8.22 8.62
C LEU A 6 3.88 8.48 9.13
N GLU A 7 4.86 7.79 8.55
CA GLU A 7 6.26 7.96 8.90
C GLU A 7 7.00 8.82 7.88
N TRP A 8 6.98 8.41 6.60
CA TRP A 8 7.67 9.10 5.50
C TRP A 8 6.91 8.93 4.16
N PRO A 9 5.78 9.63 3.97
CA PRO A 9 5.00 9.51 2.75
C PRO A 9 5.74 10.15 1.57
N THR A 10 5.89 9.42 0.47
CA THR A 10 6.67 9.86 -0.71
C THR A 10 5.82 10.14 -1.94
N ASP A 11 4.65 9.51 -2.09
CA ASP A 11 3.75 9.73 -3.22
C ASP A 11 2.28 9.50 -2.85
N LEU A 12 1.38 10.08 -3.65
CA LEU A 12 -0.07 9.95 -3.48
C LEU A 12 -0.80 9.89 -4.83
N SER A 13 -1.90 9.14 -4.87
CA SER A 13 -2.80 9.09 -6.04
C SER A 13 -4.25 8.98 -5.59
N VAL A 14 -5.16 9.63 -6.30
CA VAL A 14 -6.60 9.47 -6.09
C VAL A 14 -7.15 8.49 -7.12
N SER A 15 -8.00 7.57 -6.68
CA SER A 15 -8.75 6.68 -7.56
C SER A 15 -9.92 7.45 -8.17
N PRO A 16 -9.98 7.63 -9.50
CA PRO A 16 -11.14 8.23 -10.16
C PRO A 16 -12.39 7.34 -10.14
N MET A 17 -12.26 6.06 -9.76
CA MET A 17 -13.37 5.10 -9.74
C MET A 17 -14.24 5.23 -8.48
N ASP A 18 -13.63 5.51 -7.34
CA ASP A 18 -14.29 5.50 -6.02
C ASP A 18 -13.82 6.64 -5.09
N ASN A 19 -13.04 7.58 -5.62
CA ASN A 19 -12.52 8.76 -4.91
C ASN A 19 -11.65 8.43 -3.68
N SER A 20 -11.12 7.21 -3.58
CA SER A 20 -10.20 6.83 -2.53
C SER A 20 -8.79 7.39 -2.76
N LEU A 21 -8.10 7.75 -1.68
CA LEU A 21 -6.72 8.25 -1.69
C LEU A 21 -5.75 7.10 -1.39
N TYR A 22 -4.76 6.91 -2.24
CA TYR A 22 -3.65 5.99 -2.06
C TYR A 22 -2.41 6.77 -1.62
N VAL A 23 -1.70 6.27 -0.61
CA VAL A 23 -0.49 6.88 -0.05
C VAL A 23 0.61 5.83 -0.03
N LEU A 24 1.78 6.17 -0.58
CA LEU A 24 3.00 5.37 -0.44
C LEU A 24 3.79 5.87 0.77
N ASP A 25 4.01 5.00 1.75
CA ASP A 25 4.76 5.28 2.97
C ASP A 25 5.66 4.07 3.32
N ASN A 26 6.98 4.25 3.28
CA ASN A 26 7.97 3.22 3.62
C ASN A 26 7.72 1.84 2.98
N ASN A 27 7.58 1.77 1.65
CA ASN A 27 7.29 0.54 0.89
C ASN A 27 5.96 -0.15 1.28
N VAL A 28 5.03 0.61 1.85
CA VAL A 28 3.65 0.18 2.11
C VAL A 28 2.69 1.13 1.40
N VAL A 29 1.68 0.58 0.74
CA VAL A 29 0.61 1.38 0.14
C VAL A 29 -0.63 1.30 1.02
N LEU A 30 -1.06 2.46 1.50
CA LEU A 30 -2.29 2.66 2.26
C LEU A 30 -3.38 3.17 1.33
N GLN A 31 -4.60 2.67 1.48
CA GLN A 31 -5.80 3.27 0.89
C GLN A 31 -6.65 3.90 1.98
N ILE A 32 -7.10 5.12 1.73
CA ILE A 32 -8.00 5.91 2.57
C ILE A 32 -9.29 6.11 1.76
N SER A 33 -10.39 5.51 2.21
CA SER A 33 -11.70 5.69 1.57
C SER A 33 -12.38 6.99 2.01
N GLU A 34 -13.41 7.42 1.29
CA GLU A 34 -14.16 8.65 1.60
C GLU A 34 -14.74 8.69 3.01
N ASN A 35 -15.07 7.53 3.59
CA ASN A 35 -15.53 7.40 4.97
C ASN A 35 -14.38 7.37 6.00
N HIS A 36 -13.18 7.82 5.61
CA HIS A 36 -11.98 7.91 6.42
C HIS A 36 -11.49 6.58 7.00
N GLN A 37 -11.85 5.44 6.39
CA GLN A 37 -11.28 4.14 6.75
C GLN A 37 -9.93 3.97 6.05
N VAL A 38 -8.95 3.46 6.79
CA VAL A 38 -7.59 3.23 6.30
C VAL A 38 -7.31 1.73 6.26
N ARG A 39 -6.73 1.25 5.15
CA ARG A 39 -6.29 -0.14 5.01
C ARG A 39 -4.98 -0.24 4.23
N ILE A 40 -4.21 -1.31 4.48
CA ILE A 40 -3.06 -1.66 3.66
C ILE A 40 -3.55 -2.40 2.41
N VAL A 41 -3.09 -1.97 1.23
CA VAL A 41 -3.46 -2.59 -0.05
C VAL A 41 -2.28 -3.25 -0.77
N ALA A 42 -1.04 -2.83 -0.46
CA ALA A 42 0.18 -3.47 -0.94
C ALA A 42 1.35 -3.23 0.04
N GLY A 43 2.37 -4.09 -0.01
CA GLY A 43 3.55 -3.99 0.85
C GLY A 43 3.33 -4.54 2.26
N ARG A 44 4.44 -4.73 2.99
CA ARG A 44 4.44 -5.26 4.35
C ARG A 44 5.08 -4.26 5.33
N PRO A 45 4.39 -3.88 6.41
CA PRO A 45 5.01 -3.06 7.45
C PRO A 45 6.19 -3.76 8.10
N MET A 46 7.30 -3.04 8.28
CA MET A 46 8.54 -3.55 8.92
C MET A 46 8.30 -4.08 10.34
N HIS A 47 7.27 -3.58 11.03
CA HIS A 47 6.91 -3.97 12.39
C HIS A 47 6.03 -5.24 12.46
N CYS A 48 5.60 -5.79 11.32
CA CYS A 48 4.84 -7.04 11.26
C CYS A 48 5.77 -8.23 11.00
N GLN A 49 6.65 -8.56 11.96
CA GLN A 49 7.31 -9.87 11.98
C GLN A 49 6.33 -10.92 12.49
N VAL A 50 5.80 -11.75 11.59
CA VAL A 50 5.01 -12.94 11.98
C VAL A 50 6.00 -14.09 12.23
N PRO A 51 5.97 -14.73 13.41
CA PRO A 51 6.78 -15.91 13.65
C PRO A 51 6.22 -17.08 12.83
N GLY A 52 7.01 -17.54 11.87
CA GLY A 52 6.76 -18.76 11.12
C GLY A 52 5.97 -18.56 9.82
N ILE A 53 6.40 -19.35 8.84
CA ILE A 53 5.73 -19.77 7.62
C ILE A 53 6.04 -18.94 6.35
N ASP A 54 7.03 -19.46 5.62
CA ASP A 54 7.39 -19.26 4.20
C ASP A 54 6.25 -19.42 3.17
N HIS A 55 4.98 -19.56 3.57
CA HIS A 55 3.85 -19.72 2.64
C HIS A 55 3.41 -18.41 1.98
N PHE A 56 3.82 -17.27 2.52
CA PHE A 56 3.33 -15.96 2.08
C PHE A 56 4.12 -15.37 0.92
N LEU A 57 5.37 -15.83 0.73
CA LEU A 57 6.24 -15.44 -0.38
C LEU A 57 5.72 -15.93 -1.75
N MET A 58 4.81 -16.91 -1.76
CA MET A 58 4.16 -17.42 -2.98
C MET A 58 2.70 -16.98 -3.12
N SER A 59 2.23 -16.04 -2.30
CA SER A 59 0.86 -15.52 -2.41
C SER A 59 0.80 -14.42 -3.48
N LYS A 60 -0.10 -14.55 -4.46
CA LYS A 60 -0.33 -13.53 -5.50
C LYS A 60 -1.10 -12.30 -4.99
N VAL A 61 -1.30 -12.16 -3.68
CA VAL A 61 -2.08 -11.08 -3.09
C VAL A 61 -1.15 -9.93 -2.73
N ALA A 62 -1.44 -8.71 -3.20
CA ALA A 62 -0.55 -7.55 -3.06
C ALA A 62 -0.21 -7.17 -1.61
N ILE A 63 -1.11 -7.38 -0.64
CA ILE A 63 -0.86 -7.16 0.80
C ILE A 63 0.22 -8.11 1.37
N HIS A 64 0.55 -9.17 0.64
CA HIS A 64 1.56 -10.15 1.01
C HIS A 64 2.88 -9.91 0.26
N ALA A 65 2.91 -9.00 -0.72
CA ALA A 65 4.11 -8.66 -1.45
C ALA A 65 5.07 -7.86 -0.57
N THR A 66 6.36 -8.15 -0.70
CA THR A 66 7.42 -7.26 -0.21
C THR A 66 7.70 -6.26 -1.33
N LEU A 67 7.51 -4.97 -1.06
CA LEU A 67 7.90 -3.93 -1.99
C LEU A 67 9.33 -3.50 -1.69
N GLU A 68 10.13 -3.31 -2.74
CA GLU A 68 11.55 -2.95 -2.67
C GLU A 68 11.77 -1.64 -3.43
N SER A 69 12.16 -0.59 -2.72
CA SER A 69 12.42 0.74 -3.28
C SER A 69 11.26 1.28 -4.15
N ALA A 70 10.03 1.16 -3.63
CA ALA A 70 8.86 1.72 -4.29
C ALA A 70 8.94 3.25 -4.29
N ASN A 71 8.71 3.88 -5.44
CA ASN A 71 8.94 5.31 -5.62
C ASN A 71 7.75 6.11 -6.17
N ALA A 72 6.77 5.45 -6.80
CA ALA A 72 5.63 6.12 -7.41
C ALA A 72 4.39 5.23 -7.49
N LEU A 73 3.23 5.86 -7.47
CA LEU A 73 1.90 5.26 -7.60
C LEU A 73 1.12 5.88 -8.76
N ALA A 74 0.29 5.07 -9.42
CA ALA A 74 -0.74 5.57 -10.32
C ALA A 74 -1.99 4.70 -10.24
N VAL A 75 -3.17 5.33 -10.32
CA VAL A 75 -4.45 4.61 -10.39
C VAL A 75 -5.15 4.93 -11.71
N SER A 76 -5.53 3.89 -12.45
CA SER A 76 -6.27 4.03 -13.69
C SER A 76 -7.77 4.30 -13.47
N HIS A 77 -8.46 4.68 -14.55
CA HIS A 77 -9.91 4.92 -14.53
C HIS A 77 -10.76 3.70 -14.14
N ASN A 78 -10.25 2.48 -14.33
CA ASN A 78 -10.89 1.24 -13.90
C ASN A 78 -10.41 0.76 -12.50
N GLY A 79 -9.71 1.60 -11.74
CA GLY A 79 -9.31 1.30 -10.36
C GLY A 79 -8.11 0.37 -10.22
N VAL A 80 -7.30 0.19 -11.26
CA VAL A 80 -6.06 -0.61 -11.18
C VAL A 80 -4.95 0.26 -10.61
N LEU A 81 -4.34 -0.20 -9.52
CA LEU A 81 -3.17 0.42 -8.90
C LEU A 81 -1.89 -0.11 -9.56
N TYR A 82 -1.03 0.81 -10.00
CA TYR A 82 0.32 0.55 -10.49
C TYR A 82 1.32 1.12 -9.47
N ILE A 83 2.36 0.34 -9.18
CA ILE A 83 3.45 0.69 -8.26
C ILE A 83 4.76 0.58 -9.05
N ALA A 84 5.58 1.62 -9.01
CA ALA A 84 6.91 1.58 -9.60
C ALA A 84 7.98 1.31 -8.54
N GLU A 85 8.89 0.39 -8.85
CA GLU A 85 10.02 -0.03 -8.01
C GLU A 85 11.32 0.18 -8.78
N SER A 86 12.32 0.82 -8.16
CA SER A 86 13.64 1.03 -8.76
C SER A 86 14.72 1.21 -7.70
N ASP A 87 15.86 0.55 -7.90
CA ASP A 87 17.06 0.67 -7.04
C ASP A 87 17.85 1.98 -7.27
#